data_AF-A0A7J3T343-F1
#
_entry.id   AF-A0A7J3T343-F1
#
_cell.length_a   1.000
_cell.length_b   1.000
_cell.length_c   1.000
_cell.angle_alpha   90.00
_cell.angle_beta   90.00
_cell.angle_gamma   90.00
#
_symmetry.space_group_name_H-M   'P 1'
#
loop_
_entity.id
_entity.type
_entity.pdbx_description
1 polymer ?
#
loop_
_entity_poly.entity_id
_entity_poly.type
_entity_poly.pdbx_seq_one_letter_code
_entity_poly.pdbx_strand_id
1 'polypeptide(L)'
;MSQNSNLFLSVGKPVKDEYGRTIGKIASFAVTPSGKFDAVFVELGDGKFMKRSSEHLKFDGVDITLLSEIKASASILCDQIPLLWRKDQALKDLSDKKKIPKELYSELHNSFDGALAQLKSEAQALKQQIDDETARCEEEIKALNYALVNLEIEHAIGKIDNQYYDTSFAIIQENIKRVHMERDDLELTKSKVSNILLGDVVKTDEAKNRALEGSKGSSLSVASGLPDPPVVVYVKEIGKTGI
;
A
#
# COMPACT_ATOMS: atom_id res chain seq x y z
N MET A 1 3.64 -22.95 -17.86
CA MET A 1 2.55 -23.93 -18.07
C MET A 1 1.23 -23.21 -17.92
N SER A 2 0.43 -23.12 -18.98
CA SER A 2 -0.79 -22.31 -19.04
C SER A 2 -2.01 -23.06 -18.50
N GLN A 3 -2.39 -22.82 -17.24
CA GLN A 3 -3.75 -23.14 -16.77
C GLN A 3 -4.74 -22.08 -17.27
N ASN A 4 -5.00 -22.05 -18.58
CA ASN A 4 -6.22 -21.42 -19.10
C ASN A 4 -7.40 -22.38 -18.88
N SER A 5 -7.71 -22.60 -17.60
CA SER A 5 -8.96 -23.22 -17.16
C SER A 5 -10.11 -22.47 -17.82
N ASN A 6 -11.07 -23.19 -18.40
CA ASN A 6 -12.16 -22.56 -19.14
C ASN A 6 -13.03 -21.70 -18.18
N LEU A 7 -12.81 -20.38 -18.17
CA LEU A 7 -13.46 -19.47 -17.21
C LEU A 7 -14.98 -19.41 -17.40
N PHE A 8 -15.53 -19.84 -18.55
CA PHE A 8 -16.97 -20.00 -18.72
C PHE A 8 -17.60 -20.99 -17.73
N LEU A 9 -16.82 -21.95 -17.20
CA LEU A 9 -17.25 -22.83 -16.10
C LEU A 9 -17.45 -22.12 -14.76
N SER A 10 -17.13 -20.83 -14.68
CA SER A 10 -17.34 -19.98 -13.51
C SER A 10 -18.56 -19.05 -13.63
N VAL A 11 -19.28 -19.08 -14.76
CA VAL A 11 -20.59 -18.39 -14.87
C VAL A 11 -21.57 -18.96 -13.84
N GLY A 12 -22.35 -18.08 -13.20
CA GLY A 12 -23.29 -18.40 -12.13
C GLY A 12 -22.66 -18.59 -10.74
N LYS A 13 -21.33 -18.75 -10.64
CA LYS A 13 -20.65 -18.88 -9.35
C LYS A 13 -20.58 -17.54 -8.60
N PRO A 14 -20.61 -17.55 -7.25
CA PRO A 14 -20.46 -16.34 -6.45
C PRO A 14 -19.05 -15.75 -6.55
N VAL A 15 -18.97 -14.43 -6.55
CA VAL A 15 -17.73 -13.66 -6.45
C VAL A 15 -17.65 -13.08 -5.04
N LYS A 16 -16.54 -13.31 -4.35
CA LYS A 16 -16.24 -12.73 -3.03
C LYS A 16 -15.14 -11.68 -3.14
N ASP A 17 -15.03 -10.78 -2.18
CA ASP A 17 -13.81 -9.98 -2.00
C ASP A 17 -12.74 -10.76 -1.21
N GLU A 18 -11.57 -10.13 -1.01
CA GLU A 18 -10.46 -10.67 -0.23
C GLU A 18 -10.79 -10.91 1.26
N TYR A 19 -11.89 -10.33 1.75
CA TYR A 19 -12.39 -10.44 3.13
C TYR A 19 -13.58 -11.43 3.23
N GLY A 20 -13.91 -12.11 2.12
CA GLY A 20 -14.94 -13.14 2.03
C GLY A 20 -16.37 -12.63 1.83
N ARG A 21 -16.62 -11.31 1.73
CA ARG A 21 -17.97 -10.75 1.46
C ARG A 21 -18.38 -11.10 0.04
N THR A 22 -19.56 -11.69 -0.12
CA THR A 22 -20.13 -12.00 -1.45
C THR A 22 -20.57 -10.70 -2.13
N ILE A 23 -19.87 -10.32 -3.19
CA ILE A 23 -20.17 -9.12 -3.99
C ILE A 23 -21.37 -9.37 -4.92
N GLY A 24 -21.46 -10.60 -5.45
CA GLY A 24 -22.42 -10.95 -6.49
C GLY A 24 -22.11 -12.31 -7.10
N LYS A 25 -22.50 -12.51 -8.36
CA LYS A 25 -22.26 -13.73 -9.14
C LYS A 25 -21.80 -13.39 -10.56
N ILE A 26 -20.97 -14.25 -11.18
CA ILE A 26 -20.55 -14.03 -12.57
C ILE A 26 -21.74 -14.23 -13.51
N ALA A 27 -22.04 -13.21 -14.31
CA ALA A 27 -23.08 -13.28 -15.35
C ALA A 27 -22.51 -13.69 -16.71
N SER A 28 -21.40 -13.09 -17.14
CA SER A 28 -20.77 -13.37 -18.43
C SER A 28 -19.33 -12.84 -18.51
N PHE A 29 -18.66 -13.09 -19.63
CA PHE A 29 -17.31 -12.60 -19.93
C PHE A 29 -17.27 -11.90 -21.29
N ALA A 30 -16.46 -10.86 -21.40
CA ALA A 30 -15.98 -10.34 -22.68
C ALA A 30 -14.68 -11.07 -23.06
N VAL A 31 -14.60 -11.53 -24.30
CA VAL A 31 -13.45 -12.26 -24.85
C VAL A 31 -12.99 -11.55 -26.12
N THR A 32 -11.68 -11.36 -26.26
CA THR A 32 -11.07 -10.76 -27.46
C THR A 32 -11.23 -11.67 -28.68
N PRO A 33 -11.08 -11.15 -29.91
CA PRO A 33 -11.02 -11.99 -31.13
C PRO A 33 -9.91 -13.05 -31.09
N SER A 34 -8.88 -12.87 -30.25
CA SER A 34 -7.80 -13.84 -30.01
C SER A 34 -8.12 -14.89 -28.94
N GLY A 35 -9.33 -14.89 -28.36
CA GLY A 35 -9.74 -15.85 -27.33
C GLY A 35 -9.24 -15.55 -25.91
N LYS A 36 -8.63 -14.38 -25.66
CA LYS A 36 -8.24 -13.96 -24.29
C LYS A 36 -9.48 -13.39 -23.60
N PHE A 37 -9.71 -13.77 -22.34
CA PHE A 37 -10.64 -13.06 -21.48
C PHE A 37 -10.12 -11.62 -21.25
N ASP A 38 -11.00 -10.64 -21.46
CA ASP A 38 -10.72 -9.20 -21.30
C ASP A 38 -11.40 -8.67 -20.04
N ALA A 39 -12.70 -8.96 -19.91
CA ALA A 39 -13.51 -8.51 -18.79
C ALA A 39 -14.50 -9.57 -18.33
N VAL A 40 -14.91 -9.43 -17.07
CA VAL A 40 -16.03 -10.16 -16.47
C VAL A 40 -17.17 -9.18 -16.18
N PHE A 41 -18.39 -9.68 -16.30
CA PHE A 41 -19.60 -9.00 -15.84
C PHE A 41 -20.11 -9.73 -14.60
N VAL A 42 -20.20 -9.02 -13.48
CA VAL A 42 -20.72 -9.52 -12.20
C VAL A 42 -22.08 -8.89 -11.95
N GLU A 43 -23.10 -9.71 -11.76
CA GLU A 43 -24.41 -9.27 -11.26
C GLU A 43 -24.29 -9.11 -9.73
N LEU A 44 -24.48 -7.88 -9.25
CA LEU A 44 -24.44 -7.51 -7.84
C LEU A 44 -25.72 -7.92 -7.12
N GLY A 45 -25.69 -7.94 -5.79
CA GLY A 45 -26.87 -8.26 -4.97
C GLY A 45 -28.07 -7.32 -5.15
N ASP A 46 -27.87 -6.12 -5.69
CA ASP A 46 -28.93 -5.15 -6.02
C ASP A 46 -29.46 -5.28 -7.46
N GLY A 47 -29.02 -6.30 -8.20
CA GLY A 47 -29.39 -6.56 -9.60
C GLY A 47 -28.68 -5.68 -10.63
N LYS A 48 -27.78 -4.77 -10.22
CA LYS A 48 -26.92 -4.03 -11.16
C LYS A 48 -25.76 -4.89 -11.65
N PHE A 49 -25.14 -4.47 -12.76
CA PHE A 49 -23.98 -5.13 -13.34
C PHE A 49 -22.72 -4.29 -13.16
N MET A 50 -21.67 -4.94 -12.67
CA MET A 50 -20.32 -4.38 -12.58
C MET A 50 -19.42 -5.05 -13.64
N LYS A 51 -18.78 -4.25 -14.50
CA LYS A 51 -17.71 -4.71 -15.38
C LYS A 51 -16.35 -4.58 -14.66
N ARG A 52 -15.54 -5.63 -14.64
CA ARG A 52 -14.14 -5.58 -14.17
C ARG A 52 -13.21 -6.25 -15.18
N SER A 53 -11.93 -5.86 -15.20
CA SER A 53 -10.90 -6.62 -15.92
C SER A 53 -10.84 -8.04 -15.37
N SER A 54 -10.66 -9.04 -16.22
CA SER A 54 -10.42 -10.42 -15.74
C SER A 54 -9.12 -10.55 -14.94
N GLU A 55 -8.21 -9.58 -15.05
CA GLU A 55 -6.94 -9.53 -14.31
C GLU A 55 -7.12 -9.11 -12.85
N HIS A 56 -8.26 -8.50 -12.50
CA HIS A 56 -8.61 -8.19 -11.11
C HIS A 56 -9.34 -9.36 -10.41
N LEU A 57 -9.48 -10.53 -11.06
CA LEU A 57 -10.12 -11.70 -10.47
C LEU A 57 -9.15 -12.87 -10.35
N LYS A 58 -9.05 -13.42 -9.14
CA LYS A 58 -8.38 -14.69 -8.88
C LYS A 58 -9.41 -15.83 -8.95
N PHE A 59 -9.12 -16.85 -9.74
CA PHE A 59 -9.93 -18.06 -9.87
C PHE A 59 -9.22 -19.23 -9.18
N ASP A 60 -9.77 -19.73 -8.08
CA ASP A 60 -9.23 -20.85 -7.31
C ASP A 60 -10.22 -22.03 -7.36
N GLY A 61 -10.34 -22.61 -8.56
CA GLY A 61 -11.25 -23.72 -8.88
C GLY A 61 -12.74 -23.36 -8.84
N VAL A 62 -13.33 -23.36 -7.65
CA VAL A 62 -14.74 -23.00 -7.40
C VAL A 62 -14.86 -21.60 -6.82
N ASP A 63 -13.92 -21.18 -5.97
CA ASP A 63 -13.93 -19.84 -5.39
C ASP A 63 -13.37 -18.81 -6.37
N ILE A 64 -14.02 -17.65 -6.41
CA ILE A 64 -13.64 -16.50 -7.22
C ILE A 64 -13.49 -15.30 -6.28
N THR A 65 -12.30 -14.70 -6.28
CA THR A 65 -11.97 -13.55 -5.45
C THR A 65 -11.72 -12.33 -6.33
N LEU A 66 -12.46 -11.24 -6.10
CA LEU A 66 -12.12 -9.92 -6.62
C LEU A 66 -10.97 -9.35 -5.79
N LEU A 67 -9.88 -8.99 -6.46
CA LEU A 67 -8.71 -8.36 -5.86
C LEU A 67 -8.94 -6.85 -5.70
N SER A 68 -8.45 -6.27 -4.60
CA SER A 68 -8.54 -4.83 -4.36
C SER A 68 -7.69 -4.04 -5.35
N GLU A 69 -8.34 -3.10 -6.04
CA GLU A 69 -7.69 -2.19 -7.00
C GLU A 69 -6.73 -1.22 -6.27
N ILE A 70 -7.01 -0.89 -5.00
CA ILE A 70 -6.11 -0.11 -4.14
C ILE A 70 -4.81 -0.89 -3.88
N LYS A 71 -4.91 -2.18 -3.52
CA LYS A 71 -3.74 -3.03 -3.24
C LYS A 71 -2.91 -3.30 -4.50
N ALA A 72 -3.58 -3.51 -5.65
CA ALA A 72 -2.91 -3.66 -6.93
C ALA A 72 -2.14 -2.38 -7.32
N SER A 73 -2.79 -1.22 -7.24
CA SER A 73 -2.18 0.09 -7.53
C SER A 73 -1.02 0.39 -6.58
N ALA A 74 -1.19 0.11 -5.28
CA ALA A 74 -0.13 0.25 -4.29
C ALA A 74 1.08 -0.60 -4.65
N SER A 75 0.89 -1.89 -5.02
CA SER A 75 1.99 -2.77 -5.42
C SER A 75 2.77 -2.22 -6.62
N ILE A 76 2.07 -1.73 -7.65
CA ILE A 76 2.69 -1.14 -8.85
C ILE A 76 3.57 0.05 -8.46
N LEU A 77 3.06 0.96 -7.63
CA LEU A 77 3.82 2.12 -7.13
C LEU A 77 5.01 1.70 -6.25
N CYS A 78 4.83 0.65 -5.43
CA CYS A 78 5.86 0.08 -4.58
C CYS A 78 7.03 -0.51 -5.36
N ASP A 79 6.78 -1.07 -6.55
CA ASP A 79 7.81 -1.62 -7.42
C ASP A 79 8.45 -0.55 -8.32
N GLN A 80 7.64 0.33 -8.91
CA GLN A 80 8.10 1.28 -9.93
C GLN A 80 8.91 2.45 -9.35
N ILE A 81 8.48 3.06 -8.23
CA ILE A 81 9.19 4.22 -7.66
C ILE A 81 10.63 3.85 -7.24
N PRO A 82 10.89 2.75 -6.48
CA PRO A 82 12.25 2.36 -6.12
C PRO A 82 13.08 1.79 -7.28
N LEU A 83 12.45 1.28 -8.34
CA LEU A 83 13.15 0.90 -9.57
C LEU A 83 13.64 2.14 -10.31
N LEU A 84 12.80 3.17 -10.45
CA LEU A 84 13.13 4.38 -11.20
C LEU A 84 14.22 5.21 -10.49
N TRP A 85 14.19 5.32 -9.15
CA TRP A 85 15.32 5.89 -8.40
C TRP A 85 16.65 5.15 -8.60
N ARG A 86 16.63 3.81 -8.67
CA ARG A 86 17.86 3.04 -8.91
C ARG A 86 18.39 3.26 -10.33
N LYS A 87 17.51 3.42 -11.31
CA LYS A 87 17.89 3.80 -12.68
C LYS A 87 18.49 5.20 -12.74
N ASP A 88 17.89 6.16 -12.04
CA ASP A 88 18.37 7.55 -12.01
C ASP A 88 19.73 7.69 -11.30
N GLN A 89 19.92 7.02 -10.15
CA GLN A 89 21.21 6.98 -9.49
C GLN A 89 22.27 6.28 -10.36
N ALA A 90 21.93 5.18 -11.04
CA ALA A 90 22.84 4.50 -11.96
C ALA A 90 23.19 5.39 -13.18
N LEU A 91 22.25 6.20 -13.66
CA LEU A 91 22.46 7.17 -14.74
C LEU A 91 23.44 8.27 -14.31
N LYS A 92 23.28 8.81 -13.10
CA LYS A 92 24.22 9.77 -12.49
C LYS A 92 25.63 9.17 -12.36
N ASP A 93 25.73 7.97 -11.81
CA ASP A 93 26.98 7.21 -11.69
C ASP A 93 27.71 7.00 -13.03
N LEU A 94 26.97 6.83 -14.13
CA LEU A 94 27.55 6.70 -15.48
C LEU A 94 28.02 8.04 -16.04
N SER A 95 27.31 9.13 -15.74
CA SER A 95 27.67 10.51 -16.09
C SER A 95 28.95 10.94 -15.38
N ASP A 96 29.05 10.70 -14.07
CA ASP A 96 30.22 11.00 -13.24
C ASP A 96 31.47 10.24 -13.72
N LYS A 97 31.29 8.99 -14.16
CA LYS A 97 32.34 8.15 -14.78
C LYS A 97 32.63 8.51 -16.24
N LYS A 98 32.01 9.58 -16.79
CA LYS A 98 32.11 10.05 -18.17
C LYS A 98 31.84 8.98 -19.23
N LYS A 99 31.00 7.99 -18.89
CA LYS A 99 30.62 6.88 -19.79
C LYS A 99 29.49 7.24 -20.75
N ILE A 100 28.82 8.37 -20.53
CA ILE A 100 27.73 8.89 -21.35
C ILE A 100 27.94 10.39 -21.63
N PRO A 101 27.48 10.91 -22.79
CA PRO A 101 27.40 12.35 -23.05
C PRO A 101 26.50 13.07 -22.04
N LYS A 102 26.79 14.36 -21.78
CA LYS A 102 26.01 15.17 -20.83
C LYS A 102 24.60 15.46 -21.35
N GLU A 103 24.46 15.56 -22.65
CA GLU A 103 23.21 15.80 -23.37
C GLU A 103 22.24 14.63 -23.15
N LEU A 104 22.71 13.40 -23.40
CA LEU A 104 21.94 12.16 -23.14
C LEU A 104 21.68 11.91 -21.66
N TYR A 105 22.61 12.30 -20.77
CA TYR A 105 22.35 12.29 -19.33
C TYR A 105 21.17 13.21 -18.97
N SER A 106 21.20 14.45 -19.44
CA SER A 106 20.17 15.46 -19.14
C SER A 106 18.79 15.04 -19.67
N GLU A 107 18.72 14.54 -20.90
CA GLU A 107 17.47 14.06 -21.50
C GLU A 107 16.85 12.92 -20.69
N LEU A 108 17.63 11.88 -20.36
CA LEU A 108 17.13 10.72 -19.65
C LEU A 108 16.84 10.99 -18.17
N HIS A 109 17.61 11.87 -17.52
CA HIS A 109 17.36 12.33 -16.15
C HIS A 109 16.04 13.10 -16.07
N ASN A 110 15.80 14.06 -16.97
CA ASN A 110 14.54 14.80 -17.04
C ASN A 110 13.34 13.88 -17.31
N SER A 111 13.53 12.84 -18.14
CA SER A 111 12.50 11.81 -18.37
C SER A 111 12.19 11.00 -17.11
N PHE A 112 13.21 10.59 -16.35
CA PHE A 112 13.04 9.86 -15.09
C PHE A 112 12.44 10.73 -13.98
N ASP A 113 12.85 12.00 -13.86
CA ASP A 113 12.30 12.92 -12.87
C ASP A 113 10.81 13.24 -13.15
N GLY A 114 10.45 13.48 -14.41
CA GLY A 114 9.05 13.64 -14.81
C GLY A 114 8.18 12.42 -14.49
N ALA A 115 8.67 11.21 -14.77
CA ALA A 115 7.97 9.97 -14.43
C ALA A 115 7.93 9.72 -12.90
N LEU A 116 8.97 10.08 -12.14
CA LEU A 116 8.95 10.05 -10.67
C LEU A 116 7.92 11.03 -10.11
N ALA A 117 7.82 12.25 -10.65
CA ALA A 117 6.84 13.24 -10.24
C ALA A 117 5.40 12.76 -10.47
N GLN A 118 5.13 12.11 -11.60
CA GLN A 118 3.84 11.48 -11.88
C GLN A 118 3.53 10.37 -10.86
N LEU A 119 4.43 9.39 -10.68
CA LEU A 119 4.22 8.27 -9.75
C LEU A 119 4.05 8.75 -8.29
N LYS A 120 4.76 9.82 -7.89
CA LYS A 120 4.57 10.47 -6.58
C LYS A 120 3.18 11.09 -6.44
N SER A 121 2.66 11.73 -7.49
CA SER A 121 1.29 12.29 -7.51
C SER A 121 0.24 11.18 -7.40
N GLU A 122 0.38 10.10 -8.18
CA GLU A 122 -0.48 8.92 -8.13
C GLU A 122 -0.47 8.26 -6.75
N ALA A 123 0.69 8.18 -6.10
CA ALA A 123 0.82 7.66 -4.73
C ALA A 123 0.14 8.56 -3.67
N GLN A 124 0.12 9.88 -3.83
CA GLN A 124 -0.63 10.76 -2.94
C GLN A 124 -2.15 10.67 -3.18
N ALA A 125 -2.59 10.57 -4.44
CA ALA A 125 -3.99 10.35 -4.78
C ALA A 125 -4.49 9.00 -4.21
N LEU A 126 -3.69 7.93 -4.34
CA LEU A 126 -4.00 6.63 -3.76
C LEU A 126 -4.07 6.68 -2.23
N LYS A 127 -3.21 7.44 -1.56
CA LYS A 127 -3.30 7.65 -0.11
C LYS A 127 -4.61 8.34 0.29
N GLN A 128 -5.05 9.37 -0.44
CA GLN A 128 -6.35 10.00 -0.17
C GLN A 128 -7.50 9.01 -0.36
N GLN A 129 -7.47 8.21 -1.44
CA GLN A 129 -8.46 7.16 -1.66
C GLN A 129 -8.48 6.12 -0.54
N ILE A 130 -7.32 5.76 0.02
CA ILE A 130 -7.25 4.87 1.19
C ILE A 130 -7.86 5.55 2.43
N ASP A 131 -7.61 6.84 2.64
CA ASP A 131 -8.17 7.58 3.78
C ASP A 131 -9.71 7.67 3.71
N ASP A 132 -10.25 7.89 2.51
CA ASP A 132 -11.69 7.91 2.24
C ASP A 132 -12.33 6.52 2.49
N GLU A 133 -11.68 5.44 2.04
CA GLU A 133 -12.14 4.06 2.27
C GLU A 133 -11.99 3.60 3.73
N THR A 134 -10.93 3.99 4.43
CA THR A 134 -10.77 3.78 5.87
C THR A 134 -11.89 4.48 6.64
N ALA A 135 -12.23 5.73 6.28
CA ALA A 135 -13.34 6.47 6.88
C ALA A 135 -14.69 5.79 6.65
N ARG A 136 -14.95 5.28 5.43
CA ARG A 136 -16.12 4.44 5.12
C ARG A 136 -16.19 3.22 6.03
N CYS A 137 -15.08 2.50 6.20
CA CYS A 137 -15.02 1.32 7.07
C CYS A 137 -15.32 1.68 8.54
N GLU A 138 -14.82 2.81 9.04
CA GLU A 138 -15.16 3.26 10.40
C GLU A 138 -16.63 3.63 10.58
N GLU A 139 -17.25 4.26 9.58
CA GLU A 139 -18.69 4.57 9.61
C GLU A 139 -19.54 3.30 9.56
N GLU A 140 -19.17 2.33 8.71
CA GLU A 140 -19.81 1.02 8.64
C GLU A 140 -19.68 0.25 9.97
N ILE A 141 -18.51 0.26 10.62
CA ILE A 141 -18.31 -0.31 11.96
C ILE A 141 -19.19 0.39 13.00
N LYS A 142 -19.32 1.72 12.97
CA LYS A 142 -20.20 2.48 13.89
C LYS A 142 -21.68 2.10 13.68
N ALA A 143 -22.12 1.99 12.43
CA ALA A 143 -23.48 1.58 12.08
C ALA A 143 -23.79 0.12 12.51
N LEU A 144 -22.86 -0.81 12.29
CA LEU A 144 -23.00 -2.21 12.71
C LEU A 144 -23.05 -2.36 14.25
N ASN A 145 -22.24 -1.59 14.99
CA ASN A 145 -22.33 -1.56 16.46
C ASN A 145 -23.65 -0.96 16.95
N TYR A 146 -24.18 0.07 16.29
CA TYR A 146 -25.50 0.61 16.60
C TYR A 146 -26.61 -0.42 16.32
N ALA A 147 -26.54 -1.16 15.20
CA ALA A 147 -27.47 -2.26 14.91
C ALA A 147 -27.39 -3.38 15.96
N LEU A 148 -26.19 -3.74 16.41
CA LEU A 148 -25.97 -4.72 17.48
C LEU A 148 -26.65 -4.29 18.78
N VAL A 149 -26.42 -3.04 19.25
CA VAL A 149 -27.03 -2.54 20.49
C VAL A 149 -28.56 -2.55 20.43
N ASN A 150 -29.16 -2.22 19.28
CA ASN A 150 -30.62 -2.32 19.12
C ASN A 150 -31.12 -3.77 19.15
N LEU A 151 -30.38 -4.72 18.56
CA LEU A 151 -30.71 -6.15 18.62
C LEU A 151 -30.70 -6.67 20.07
N GLU A 152 -29.67 -6.31 20.85
CA GLU A 152 -29.56 -6.64 22.28
C GLU A 152 -30.76 -6.09 23.08
N ILE A 153 -31.16 -4.83 22.84
CA ILE A 153 -32.30 -4.20 23.52
C ILE A 153 -33.61 -4.91 23.20
N GLU A 154 -33.89 -5.19 21.92
CA GLU A 154 -35.15 -5.80 21.48
C GLU A 154 -35.24 -7.29 21.91
N HIS A 155 -34.11 -7.99 22.05
CA HIS A 155 -34.02 -9.31 22.69
C HIS A 155 -34.24 -9.24 24.20
N ALA A 156 -33.58 -8.30 24.90
CA ALA A 156 -33.69 -8.16 26.35
C ALA A 156 -35.12 -7.82 26.84
N ILE A 157 -35.92 -7.11 26.03
CA ILE A 157 -37.35 -6.86 26.29
C ILE A 157 -38.29 -7.97 25.77
N GLY A 158 -37.74 -9.09 25.28
CA GLY A 158 -38.48 -10.30 24.93
C GLY A 158 -39.26 -10.25 23.61
N LYS A 159 -38.97 -9.30 22.71
CA LYS A 159 -39.63 -9.22 21.39
C LYS A 159 -39.01 -10.13 20.35
N ILE A 160 -37.72 -10.46 20.51
CA ILE A 160 -36.95 -11.32 19.62
C ILE A 160 -36.64 -12.60 20.39
N ASP A 161 -36.93 -13.78 19.84
CA ASP A 161 -36.54 -15.05 20.45
C ASP A 161 -35.05 -15.36 20.23
N ASN A 162 -34.53 -16.32 21.00
CA ASN A 162 -33.12 -16.68 20.94
C ASN A 162 -32.67 -17.14 19.54
N GLN A 163 -33.52 -17.80 18.74
CA GLN A 163 -33.14 -18.31 17.43
C GLN A 163 -32.90 -17.16 16.44
N TYR A 164 -33.80 -16.18 16.39
CA TYR A 164 -33.62 -15.00 15.53
C TYR A 164 -32.53 -14.07 16.06
N TYR A 165 -32.37 -13.96 17.39
CA TYR A 165 -31.26 -13.24 18.01
C TYR A 165 -29.91 -13.84 17.62
N ASP A 166 -29.68 -15.15 17.88
CA ASP A 166 -28.40 -15.82 17.60
C ASP A 166 -28.00 -15.69 16.12
N THR A 167 -28.98 -15.85 15.23
CA THR A 167 -28.79 -15.68 13.77
C THR A 167 -28.37 -14.25 13.41
N SER A 168 -29.07 -13.25 13.95
CA SER A 168 -28.80 -11.83 13.65
C SER A 168 -27.48 -11.35 14.27
N PHE A 169 -27.19 -11.79 15.49
CA PHE A 169 -25.95 -11.53 16.21
C PHE A 169 -24.74 -12.08 15.43
N ALA A 170 -24.83 -13.33 14.95
CA ALA A 170 -23.79 -13.94 14.14
C ALA A 170 -23.52 -13.15 12.84
N ILE A 171 -24.57 -12.72 12.14
CA ILE A 171 -24.45 -11.91 10.91
C ILE A 171 -23.75 -10.56 11.20
N ILE A 172 -24.18 -9.84 12.23
CA ILE A 172 -23.60 -8.52 12.55
C ILE A 172 -22.14 -8.67 13.00
N GLN A 173 -21.84 -9.63 13.88
CA GLN A 173 -20.48 -9.92 14.35
C GLN A 173 -19.54 -10.36 13.22
N GLU A 174 -20.02 -11.14 12.26
CA GLU A 174 -19.23 -11.54 11.10
C GLU A 174 -18.91 -10.33 10.21
N ASN A 175 -19.87 -9.44 9.96
CA ASN A 175 -19.62 -8.23 9.18
C ASN A 175 -18.66 -7.27 9.90
N ILE A 176 -18.80 -7.05 11.21
CA ILE A 176 -17.85 -6.25 12.01
C ILE A 176 -16.42 -6.78 11.84
N LYS A 177 -16.21 -8.11 11.95
CA LYS A 177 -14.89 -8.73 11.74
C LYS A 177 -14.34 -8.48 10.33
N ARG A 178 -15.18 -8.60 9.29
CA ARG A 178 -14.76 -8.40 7.89
C ARG A 178 -14.38 -6.96 7.59
N VAL A 179 -15.14 -5.98 8.08
CA VAL A 179 -14.82 -4.55 7.92
C VAL A 179 -13.57 -4.15 8.71
N HIS A 180 -13.33 -4.76 9.88
CA HIS A 180 -12.06 -4.60 10.58
C HIS A 180 -10.86 -5.12 9.77
N MET A 181 -10.96 -6.32 9.18
CA MET A 181 -9.89 -6.85 8.31
C MET A 181 -9.63 -5.93 7.10
N GLU A 182 -10.68 -5.38 6.50
CA GLU A 182 -10.56 -4.42 5.39
C GLU A 182 -9.81 -3.15 5.80
N ARG A 183 -10.25 -2.50 6.88
CA ARG A 183 -9.60 -1.31 7.42
C ARG A 183 -8.12 -1.54 7.76
N ASP A 184 -7.81 -2.68 8.37
CA ASP A 184 -6.45 -2.97 8.84
C ASP A 184 -5.49 -3.26 7.67
N ASP A 185 -5.96 -3.88 6.58
CA ASP A 185 -5.19 -4.07 5.34
C ASP A 185 -5.05 -2.78 4.52
N LEU A 186 -6.06 -1.90 4.56
CA LEU A 186 -5.99 -0.53 4.01
C LEU A 186 -4.89 0.30 4.72
N GLU A 187 -4.89 0.35 6.05
CA GLU A 187 -3.86 1.06 6.83
C GLU A 187 -2.45 0.46 6.65
N LEU A 188 -2.33 -0.87 6.54
CA LEU A 188 -1.07 -1.52 6.16
C LEU A 188 -0.60 -1.11 4.75
N THR A 189 -1.54 -0.98 3.81
CA THR A 189 -1.26 -0.56 2.43
C THR A 189 -0.83 0.90 2.36
N LYS A 190 -1.53 1.80 3.05
CA LYS A 190 -1.16 3.22 3.22
C LYS A 190 0.22 3.39 3.86
N SER A 191 0.54 2.56 4.85
CA SER A 191 1.85 2.53 5.51
C SER A 191 2.97 2.15 4.52
N LYS A 192 2.75 1.14 3.67
CA LYS A 192 3.71 0.77 2.60
C LYS A 192 3.94 1.93 1.63
N VAL A 193 2.87 2.49 1.06
CA VAL A 193 2.96 3.62 0.10
C VAL A 193 3.66 4.83 0.74
N SER A 194 3.33 5.15 2.00
CA SER A 194 3.96 6.25 2.74
C SER A 194 5.45 6.01 3.00
N ASN A 195 5.85 4.79 3.38
CA ASN A 195 7.26 4.44 3.60
C ASN A 195 8.10 4.58 2.33
N ILE A 196 7.54 4.24 1.16
CA ILE A 196 8.21 4.47 -0.12
C ILE A 196 8.38 5.96 -0.37
N LEU A 197 7.33 6.77 -0.23
CA LEU A 197 7.42 8.23 -0.38
C LEU A 197 8.43 8.87 0.61
N LEU A 198 8.57 8.35 1.82
CA LEU A 198 9.57 8.80 2.79
C LEU A 198 11.01 8.37 2.44
N GLY A 199 11.17 7.26 1.72
CA GLY A 199 12.46 6.81 1.17
C GLY A 199 13.07 7.75 0.12
N ASP A 200 12.30 8.73 -0.37
CA ASP A 200 12.72 9.86 -1.20
C ASP A 200 13.45 10.94 -0.37
N VAL A 201 12.92 11.21 0.84
CA VAL A 201 13.38 12.29 1.73
C VAL A 201 14.79 11.99 2.24
N VAL A 202 15.00 10.78 2.78
CA VAL A 202 16.32 10.36 3.33
C VAL A 202 17.42 10.45 2.27
N LYS A 203 17.15 10.05 1.03
CA LYS A 203 18.12 10.12 -0.08
C LYS A 203 18.39 11.55 -0.53
N THR A 204 17.38 12.40 -0.51
CA THR A 204 17.50 13.82 -0.86
C THR A 204 18.35 14.57 0.18
N ASP A 205 18.19 14.25 1.46
CA ASP A 205 18.95 14.86 2.54
C ASP A 205 20.39 14.33 2.63
N GLU A 206 20.63 13.04 2.41
CA GLU A 206 22.00 12.51 2.27
C GLU A 206 22.75 13.15 1.08
N ALA A 207 22.07 13.38 -0.04
CA ALA A 207 22.64 14.06 -1.20
C ALA A 207 22.96 15.54 -0.92
N LYS A 208 22.09 16.26 -0.19
CA LYS A 208 22.36 17.64 0.26
C LYS A 208 23.51 17.73 1.25
N ASN A 209 23.55 16.84 2.26
CA ASN A 209 24.58 16.86 3.29
C ASN A 209 25.97 16.56 2.70
N ARG A 210 26.09 15.64 1.74
CA ARG A 210 27.35 15.40 1.01
C ARG A 210 27.79 16.55 0.11
N ALA A 211 26.88 17.41 -0.34
CA ALA A 211 27.23 18.59 -1.15
C ALA A 211 27.79 19.75 -0.32
N LEU A 212 27.47 19.82 0.98
CA LEU A 212 27.90 20.91 1.88
C LEU A 212 29.34 20.77 2.41
N GLU A 213 29.88 19.55 2.49
CA GLU A 213 31.27 19.33 2.97
C GLU A 213 32.34 19.53 1.87
N GLY A 214 31.95 19.63 0.60
CA GLY A 214 32.88 19.65 -0.54
C GLY A 214 33.57 20.99 -0.85
N SER A 215 33.31 22.07 -0.12
CA SER A 215 33.70 23.43 -0.50
C SER A 215 34.49 24.21 0.56
N LYS A 216 35.67 23.71 0.96
CA LYS A 216 36.70 24.52 1.64
C LYS A 216 38.14 24.20 1.19
N GLY A 217 38.60 24.98 0.22
CA GLY A 217 40.00 25.24 -0.14
C GLY A 217 40.03 26.38 -1.16
N SER A 218 40.94 27.37 -1.14
CA SER A 218 42.14 27.57 -0.31
C SER A 218 42.52 29.07 -0.28
N SER A 219 42.99 29.58 0.87
CA SER A 219 43.99 30.65 0.95
C SER A 219 44.62 30.67 2.36
N LEU A 220 45.94 30.89 2.44
CA LEU A 220 46.77 30.66 3.64
C LEU A 220 46.99 31.90 4.52
N SER A 221 47.41 31.60 5.77
CA SER A 221 48.20 32.40 6.74
C SER A 221 47.41 33.25 7.77
N VAL A 222 47.93 33.56 8.98
CA VAL A 222 49.30 33.41 9.55
C VAL A 222 49.28 32.61 10.90
N ALA A 223 50.47 32.27 11.41
CA ALA A 223 50.78 31.59 12.68
C ALA A 223 50.25 32.21 13.99
N SER A 224 50.05 31.38 15.03
CA SER A 224 50.93 31.30 16.23
C SER A 224 50.32 30.47 17.39
N GLY A 225 51.15 29.67 18.09
CA GLY A 225 50.92 29.32 19.51
C GLY A 225 50.30 27.95 19.84
N LEU A 226 51.16 26.94 20.02
CA LEU A 226 50.94 25.81 20.95
C LEU A 226 51.41 26.26 22.35
N PRO A 227 50.82 25.76 23.45
CA PRO A 227 51.35 24.52 24.04
C PRO A 227 50.29 23.50 24.49
N ASP A 228 50.80 22.29 24.75
CA ASP A 228 50.08 21.03 24.99
C ASP A 228 49.71 20.78 26.49
N PRO A 229 49.02 19.68 26.85
CA PRO A 229 48.06 19.64 27.98
C PRO A 229 48.59 19.01 29.27
N PRO A 230 47.77 18.96 30.33
CA PRO A 230 47.90 17.98 31.41
C PRO A 230 47.01 16.75 31.19
N VAL A 231 47.64 15.59 31.01
CA VAL A 231 47.01 14.27 31.16
C VAL A 231 46.86 13.95 32.64
N VAL A 232 45.70 13.47 33.09
CA VAL A 232 45.55 12.78 34.38
C VAL A 232 44.79 11.47 34.18
N VAL A 233 45.37 10.39 34.72
CA VAL A 233 45.01 8.99 34.50
C VAL A 233 44.35 8.43 35.78
N TYR A 234 43.14 7.90 35.62
CA TYR A 234 42.47 6.82 36.40
C TYR A 234 42.70 6.66 37.91
N VAL A 235 41.59 6.46 38.66
CA VAL A 235 41.39 5.23 39.47
C VAL A 235 39.91 4.79 39.38
N LYS A 236 39.67 3.48 39.50
CA LYS A 236 38.36 2.80 39.46
C LYS A 236 38.06 2.15 40.82
N GLU A 237 36.93 2.49 41.43
CA GLU A 237 36.28 1.81 42.58
C GLU A 237 34.79 1.67 42.18
N ILE A 238 34.16 0.50 41.99
CA ILE A 238 34.03 -0.74 42.78
C ILE A 238 33.14 -0.57 44.02
N GLY A 239 31.83 -0.79 43.81
CA GLY A 239 31.07 -1.74 44.63
C GLY A 239 29.97 -1.23 45.58
N LYS A 240 29.02 -2.16 45.81
CA LYS A 240 27.91 -2.21 46.79
C LYS A 240 26.61 -1.52 46.35
N THR A 241 25.47 -2.19 46.10
CA THR A 241 24.70 -3.30 46.73
C THR A 241 23.89 -2.92 47.98
N GLY A 242 22.57 -3.16 47.92
CA GLY A 242 21.62 -3.09 49.05
C GLY A 242 20.92 -1.73 49.17
N ILE A 243 19.61 -1.65 49.45
CA ILE A 243 18.57 -2.68 49.64
C ILE A 243 17.30 -2.18 48.92
#